data_AF-A0A060BY61-F1
#
_entry.id   AF-A0A060BY61-F1
#
_cell.length_a   1.000
_cell.length_b   1.000
_cell.length_c   1.000
_cell.angle_alpha   90.00
_cell.angle_beta   90.00
_cell.angle_gamma   90.00
#
_symmetry.space_group_name_H-M   'P 1'
#
loop_
_entity.id
_entity.type
_entity.pdbx_description
1 polymer ?
#
loop_
_entity_poly.entity_id
_entity_poly.type
_entity_poly.pdbx_seq_one_letter_code
_entity_poly.pdbx_strand_id
1 'polypeptide(L)'
;MTLREALAESINTAFVDAVSRIDNGPKQVMKAAEQAGVTKGPGWDNNNRIALGTAEVSPLDNASGYATLANGGKAVAEHVVNTVKDMNGKTLYTAKETSKQTIESDVADNVTSALRSVVTQGTGTSVN
;
A
#
# COMPACT_ATOMS: atom_id res chain seq x y z
N MET A 1 11.43 0.35 22.40
CA MET A 1 10.83 0.86 21.16
C MET A 1 9.69 -0.06 20.77
N THR A 2 8.52 0.50 20.55
CA THR A 2 7.35 -0.20 19.99
C THR A 2 7.41 -0.23 18.46
N LEU A 3 6.67 -1.12 17.81
CA LEU A 3 6.59 -1.16 16.34
C LEU A 3 6.01 0.16 15.76
N ARG A 4 5.11 0.81 16.50
CA ARG A 4 4.54 2.11 16.10
C ARG A 4 5.58 3.23 16.14
N GLU A 5 6.42 3.27 17.17
CA GLU A 5 7.55 4.22 17.25
C GLU A 5 8.55 3.95 16.12
N ALA A 6 8.89 2.68 15.87
CA ALA A 6 9.78 2.29 14.79
C ALA A 6 9.24 2.70 13.41
N LEU A 7 7.92 2.60 13.19
CA LEU A 7 7.25 3.07 11.97
C LEU A 7 7.29 4.60 11.86
N ALA A 8 6.98 5.32 12.94
CA ALA A 8 6.98 6.78 12.94
C ALA A 8 8.36 7.35 12.55
N GLU A 9 9.43 6.77 13.09
CA GLU A 9 10.82 7.18 12.84
C GLU A 9 11.48 6.46 11.65
N SER A 10 10.75 5.58 10.96
CA SER A 10 11.26 4.79 9.82
C SER A 10 12.56 4.02 10.13
N ILE A 11 12.61 3.31 11.27
CA ILE A 11 13.81 2.61 11.74
C ILE A 11 14.05 1.31 10.96
N ASN A 12 14.98 1.34 10.00
CA ASN A 12 15.31 0.21 9.11
C ASN A 12 15.58 -1.12 9.83
N THR A 13 16.37 -1.12 10.91
CA THR A 13 16.75 -2.35 11.61
C THR A 13 15.56 -3.05 12.26
N ALA A 14 14.56 -2.30 12.72
CA ALA A 14 13.35 -2.84 13.31
C ALA A 14 12.49 -3.57 12.26
N PHE A 15 12.38 -3.04 11.04
CA PHE A 15 11.62 -3.67 9.96
C PHE A 15 12.32 -4.91 9.39
N VAL A 16 13.65 -4.89 9.27
CA VAL A 16 14.42 -6.09 8.87
C VAL A 16 14.28 -7.19 9.92
N ASP A 17 14.38 -6.85 11.22
CA ASP A 17 14.15 -7.80 12.32
C ASP A 17 12.71 -8.35 12.30
N ALA A 18 11.70 -7.49 12.12
CA ALA A 18 10.30 -7.93 12.02
C ALA A 18 10.09 -8.94 10.88
N VAL A 19 10.61 -8.65 9.68
CA VAL A 19 10.51 -9.56 8.53
C VAL A 19 11.24 -10.88 8.81
N SER A 20 12.38 -10.86 9.49
CA SER A 20 13.13 -12.08 9.82
C SER A 20 12.40 -13.02 10.79
N ARG A 21 11.45 -12.49 11.58
CA ARG A 21 10.66 -13.25 12.56
C ARG A 21 9.35 -13.81 12.00
N ILE A 22 8.94 -13.35 10.82
CA ILE A 22 7.76 -13.85 10.12
C ILE A 22 8.17 -15.08 9.30
N ASP A 23 7.40 -16.16 9.42
CA ASP A 23 7.63 -17.33 8.56
C ASP A 23 7.48 -16.96 7.08
N ASN A 24 8.52 -17.26 6.29
CA ASN A 24 8.65 -16.81 4.91
C ASN A 24 8.45 -15.28 4.74
N GLY A 25 8.92 -14.49 5.71
CA GLY A 25 8.67 -13.05 5.82
C GLY A 25 8.77 -12.25 4.53
N PRO A 26 9.85 -12.36 3.74
CA PRO A 26 9.94 -11.62 2.48
C PRO A 26 8.80 -11.91 1.51
N LYS A 27 8.35 -13.18 1.41
CA LYS A 27 7.18 -13.54 0.59
C LYS A 27 5.89 -12.97 1.14
N GLN A 28 5.73 -12.92 2.46
CA GLN A 28 4.54 -12.33 3.08
C GLN A 28 4.48 -10.83 2.84
N VAL A 29 5.61 -10.11 2.89
CA VAL A 29 5.68 -8.69 2.54
C VAL A 29 5.29 -8.46 1.08
N MET A 30 5.86 -9.23 0.15
CA MET A 30 5.50 -9.15 -1.28
C MET A 30 4.01 -9.43 -1.49
N LYS A 31 3.47 -10.46 -0.83
CA LYS A 31 2.05 -10.79 -0.91
C LYS A 31 1.16 -9.66 -0.37
N ALA A 32 1.54 -9.04 0.75
CA ALA A 32 0.80 -7.92 1.32
C ALA A 32 0.80 -6.70 0.38
N ALA A 33 1.93 -6.42 -0.29
CA ALA A 33 2.00 -5.36 -1.30
C ALA A 33 1.08 -5.67 -2.50
N GLU A 34 1.06 -6.91 -3.00
CA GLU A 34 0.13 -7.34 -4.05
C GLU A 34 -1.33 -7.24 -3.61
N GLN A 35 -1.64 -7.61 -2.36
CA GLN A 35 -2.98 -7.44 -1.78
C GLN A 35 -3.37 -5.96 -1.67
N ALA A 36 -2.41 -5.06 -1.46
CA ALA A 36 -2.64 -3.62 -1.47
C ALA A 36 -2.88 -3.04 -2.88
N GLY A 37 -2.68 -3.84 -3.94
CA GLY A 37 -2.87 -3.41 -5.33
C GLY A 37 -1.57 -3.07 -6.05
N VAL A 38 -0.41 -3.38 -5.47
CA VAL A 38 0.90 -3.11 -6.08
C VAL A 38 1.32 -4.25 -7.00
N THR A 39 1.72 -3.93 -8.22
CA THR A 39 2.29 -4.92 -9.15
C THR A 39 3.79 -5.15 -8.95
N LYS A 40 4.27 -6.37 -9.24
CA LYS A 40 5.70 -6.70 -9.12
C LYS A 40 6.53 -6.02 -10.22
N GLY A 41 7.65 -5.42 -9.83
CA GLY A 41 8.65 -4.82 -10.72
C GLY A 41 10.07 -5.35 -10.47
N PRO A 42 11.10 -4.67 -10.98
CA PRO A 42 12.49 -4.94 -10.62
C PRO A 42 12.73 -4.88 -9.10
N GLY A 43 13.64 -5.71 -8.58
CA GLY A 43 14.05 -5.68 -7.17
C GLY A 43 13.10 -6.36 -6.17
N TRP A 44 12.07 -7.06 -6.65
CA TRP A 44 11.17 -7.92 -5.87
C TRP A 44 11.81 -9.27 -5.53
N ASP A 45 12.99 -9.22 -4.91
CA ASP A 45 13.74 -10.41 -4.54
C ASP A 45 13.24 -11.02 -3.23
N ASN A 46 13.24 -12.35 -3.15
CA ASN A 46 12.86 -13.08 -1.94
C ASN A 46 13.96 -13.03 -0.86
N ASN A 47 14.20 -11.85 -0.29
CA ASN A 47 15.13 -11.62 0.81
C ASN A 47 14.68 -10.48 1.72
N ASN A 48 15.27 -10.35 2.91
CA ASN A 48 14.81 -9.39 3.93
C ASN A 48 15.02 -7.91 3.55
N ARG A 49 15.76 -7.60 2.48
CA ARG A 49 15.93 -6.22 2.01
C ARG A 49 14.65 -5.65 1.41
N ILE A 50 13.67 -6.51 1.07
CA ILE A 50 12.34 -6.07 0.66
C ILE A 50 11.68 -5.16 1.70
N ALA A 51 12.01 -5.34 2.98
CA ALA A 51 11.55 -4.48 4.08
C ALA A 51 12.01 -3.02 3.97
N LEU A 52 13.02 -2.75 3.14
CA LEU A 52 13.66 -1.45 2.98
C LEU A 52 13.32 -0.78 1.64
N GLY A 53 12.42 -1.36 0.86
CA GLY A 53 11.97 -0.77 -0.42
C GLY A 53 12.92 -0.99 -1.60
N THR A 54 13.64 -2.13 -1.66
CA THR A 54 14.42 -2.51 -2.86
C THR A 54 13.56 -2.83 -4.07
N ALA A 55 12.27 -3.10 -3.84
CA ALA A 55 11.27 -3.35 -4.87
C ALA A 55 10.82 -2.04 -5.52
N GLU A 56 11.10 -1.89 -6.81
CA GLU A 56 10.59 -0.77 -7.59
C GLU A 56 9.09 -0.94 -7.85
N VAL A 57 8.37 0.18 -7.80
CA VAL A 57 6.92 0.28 -8.04
C VAL A 57 6.63 1.57 -8.81
N SER A 58 5.57 1.60 -9.61
CA SER A 58 5.15 2.85 -10.26
C SER A 58 4.51 3.81 -9.24
N PRO A 59 4.50 5.13 -9.50
CA PRO A 59 3.75 6.07 -8.66
C PRO A 59 2.26 5.73 -8.56
N LEU A 60 1.69 5.15 -9.62
CA LEU A 60 0.30 4.70 -9.62
C LEU A 60 0.10 3.53 -8.65
N ASP A 61 0.95 2.49 -8.71
CA ASP A 61 0.90 1.37 -7.76
C ASP A 61 1.08 1.85 -6.31
N ASN A 62 1.99 2.80 -6.07
CA ASN A 62 2.20 3.35 -4.74
C ASN A 62 0.94 4.06 -4.22
N ALA A 63 0.31 4.90 -5.06
CA ALA A 63 -0.96 5.54 -4.72
C ALA A 63 -2.07 4.51 -4.45
N SER A 64 -2.17 3.46 -5.26
CA SER A 64 -3.13 2.37 -5.09
C SER A 64 -2.93 1.59 -3.79
N GLY A 65 -1.67 1.30 -3.45
CA GLY A 65 -1.30 0.65 -2.19
C GLY A 65 -1.84 1.40 -0.98
N TYR A 66 -1.59 2.72 -0.91
CA TYR A 66 -2.11 3.57 0.16
C TYR A 66 -3.63 3.74 0.09
N ALA A 67 -4.21 3.84 -1.11
CA ALA A 67 -5.66 3.94 -1.29
C ALA A 67 -6.39 2.70 -0.75
N THR A 68 -5.85 1.50 -0.94
CA THR A 68 -6.41 0.27 -0.38
C THR A 68 -6.45 0.32 1.15
N LEU A 69 -5.37 0.78 1.80
CA LEU A 69 -5.34 0.95 3.26
C LEU A 69 -6.36 2.00 3.73
N ALA A 70 -6.40 3.15 3.06
CA ALA A 70 -7.33 4.23 3.35
C ALA A 70 -8.81 3.81 3.18
N ASN A 71 -9.07 2.85 2.30
CA ASN A 71 -10.39 2.29 2.02
C ASN A 71 -10.69 1.04 2.88
N GLY A 72 -10.08 0.91 4.05
CA GLY A 72 -10.32 -0.20 4.99
C GLY A 72 -9.96 -1.57 4.41
N GLY A 73 -8.92 -1.64 3.58
CA GLY A 73 -8.42 -2.88 2.98
C GLY A 73 -9.13 -3.30 1.68
N LYS A 74 -9.99 -2.45 1.12
CA LYS A 74 -10.66 -2.68 -0.17
C LYS A 74 -9.85 -2.08 -1.32
N ALA A 75 -9.22 -2.94 -2.11
CA ALA A 75 -8.59 -2.54 -3.36
C ALA A 75 -9.66 -2.18 -4.41
N VAL A 76 -9.42 -1.09 -5.13
CA VAL A 76 -10.29 -0.59 -6.20
C VAL A 76 -9.48 -0.50 -7.47
N ALA A 77 -10.04 -0.96 -8.59
CA ALA A 77 -9.37 -0.85 -9.89
C ALA A 77 -9.19 0.63 -10.28
N GLU A 78 -7.96 1.01 -10.64
CA GLU A 78 -7.66 2.36 -11.06
C GLU A 78 -8.28 2.65 -12.42
N HIS A 79 -8.74 3.88 -12.62
CA HIS A 79 -9.19 4.35 -13.92
C HIS A 79 -8.96 5.85 -14.03
N VAL A 80 -8.72 6.32 -15.26
CA VAL A 80 -8.57 7.75 -15.56
C VAL A 80 -9.82 8.29 -16.27
N VAL A 81 -10.47 7.45 -17.08
CA VAL A 81 -11.65 7.83 -17.86
C VAL A 81 -12.89 7.32 -17.15
N ASN A 82 -13.75 8.22 -16.66
CA ASN A 82 -15.01 7.83 -16.02
C ASN A 82 -16.10 7.49 -17.05
N THR A 83 -16.29 8.32 -18.07
CA THR A 83 -17.34 8.11 -19.07
C THR A 83 -16.92 8.68 -20.43
N VAL A 84 -17.25 7.97 -21.50
CA VAL A 84 -17.12 8.45 -22.89
C VAL A 84 -18.52 8.56 -23.50
N LYS A 85 -18.84 9.70 -24.09
CA LYS A 85 -20.08 9.94 -24.84
C LYS A 85 -19.76 10.35 -26.27
N ASP A 86 -20.63 9.98 -27.20
CA ASP A 86 -20.57 10.51 -28.57
C ASP A 86 -21.19 11.92 -28.66
N MET A 87 -21.08 12.52 -29.84
CA MET A 87 -21.64 13.85 -30.18
C MET A 87 -23.17 13.95 -30.04
N ASN A 88 -23.88 12.82 -30.02
CA ASN A 88 -25.31 12.75 -29.81
C ASN A 88 -25.68 12.48 -28.34
N GLY A 89 -24.69 12.40 -27.45
CA GLY A 89 -24.87 12.16 -26.01
C GLY A 89 -25.00 10.68 -25.62
N LYS A 90 -24.84 9.73 -26.55
CA LYS A 90 -24.89 8.30 -26.25
C LYS A 90 -23.64 7.88 -25.48
N THR A 91 -23.82 7.24 -24.32
CA THR A 91 -22.71 6.65 -23.57
C THR A 91 -22.10 5.47 -24.35
N LEU A 92 -20.82 5.58 -24.67
CA LEU A 92 -20.02 4.53 -25.34
C LEU A 92 -19.26 3.68 -24.33
N TYR A 93 -18.90 4.27 -23.19
CA TYR A 93 -18.15 3.62 -22.12
C TYR A 93 -18.44 4.30 -20.79
N THR A 94 -18.49 3.50 -19.72
CA THR A 94 -18.45 3.97 -18.33
C THR A 94 -17.50 3.06 -17.56
N ALA A 95 -16.65 3.65 -16.72
CA ALA A 95 -15.75 2.90 -15.85
C ALA A 95 -16.54 1.98 -14.93
N LYS A 96 -16.01 0.79 -14.69
CA LYS A 96 -16.57 -0.13 -13.70
C LYS A 96 -15.86 0.10 -12.38
N GLU A 97 -16.57 0.64 -11.41
CA GLU A 97 -16.08 0.80 -10.04
C GLU A 97 -16.31 -0.51 -9.27
N THR A 98 -15.37 -1.45 -9.39
CA THR A 98 -15.38 -2.68 -8.62
C THR A 98 -14.36 -2.63 -7.51
N SER A 99 -14.79 -2.86 -6.28
CA SER A 99 -13.92 -3.02 -5.11
C SER A 99 -13.84 -4.48 -4.67
N LYS A 100 -12.68 -4.90 -4.16
CA LYS A 100 -12.49 -6.22 -3.54
C LYS A 100 -11.81 -6.07 -2.19
N GLN A 101 -12.33 -6.75 -1.16
CA GLN A 101 -11.63 -6.85 0.12
C GLN A 101 -10.39 -7.73 -0.06
N THR A 102 -9.20 -7.16 0.05
CA THR A 102 -7.93 -7.85 -0.20
C THR A 102 -7.02 -7.89 1.03
N ILE A 103 -7.20 -6.95 1.95
CA ILE A 103 -6.60 -6.90 3.29
C ILE A 103 -7.75 -6.85 4.30
N GLU A 104 -7.65 -7.52 5.44
CA GLU A 104 -8.67 -7.46 6.47
C GLU A 104 -8.86 -6.02 7.00
N SER A 105 -10.10 -5.63 7.29
CA SER A 105 -10.42 -4.23 7.66
C SER A 105 -9.70 -3.79 8.92
N ASP A 106 -9.64 -4.64 9.94
CA ASP A 106 -8.95 -4.38 11.20
C ASP A 106 -7.43 -4.24 11.02
N VAL A 107 -6.84 -5.03 10.12
CA VAL A 107 -5.42 -4.90 9.74
C VAL A 107 -5.18 -3.56 9.05
N ALA A 108 -6.00 -3.21 8.07
CA ALA A 108 -5.90 -1.92 7.36
C ALA A 108 -6.07 -0.72 8.31
N ASP A 109 -7.03 -0.79 9.24
CA ASP A 109 -7.28 0.25 10.24
C ASP A 109 -6.11 0.40 11.22
N ASN A 110 -5.53 -0.72 11.67
CA ASN A 110 -4.36 -0.72 12.56
C ASN A 110 -3.13 -0.12 11.88
N VAL A 111 -2.87 -0.47 10.62
CA VAL A 111 -1.77 0.10 9.82
C VAL A 111 -2.01 1.60 9.61
N THR A 112 -3.22 2.00 9.22
CA THR A 112 -3.58 3.41 9.04
C THR A 112 -3.43 4.21 10.34
N SER A 113 -3.87 3.65 11.47
CA SER A 113 -3.67 4.24 12.80
C SER A 113 -2.19 4.43 13.13
N ALA A 114 -1.35 3.44 12.82
CA ALA A 114 0.09 3.54 13.04
C ALA A 114 0.74 4.59 12.13
N LEU A 115 0.37 4.64 10.84
CA LEU A 115 0.86 5.62 9.86
C LEU A 115 0.55 7.07 10.24
N ARG A 116 -0.55 7.34 10.95
CA ARG A 116 -0.82 8.69 11.50
C ARG A 116 0.33 9.19 12.39
N SER A 117 1.04 8.29 13.08
CA SER A 117 2.16 8.66 13.95
C SER A 117 3.33 9.25 13.15
N VAL A 118 3.50 8.87 11.88
CA VAL A 118 4.55 9.40 10.99
C VAL A 118 4.38 10.91 10.79
N VAL A 119 3.16 11.39 10.61
CA VAL A 119 2.87 12.81 10.36
C VAL A 119 2.62 13.61 11.64
N THR A 120 2.30 12.97 12.77
CA THR A 120 2.10 13.70 14.04
C THR A 120 3.37 13.83 14.87
N GLN A 121 4.31 12.88 14.76
CA GLN A 121 5.50 12.86 15.62
C GLN A 121 6.76 12.29 14.96
N GLY A 122 6.69 11.82 13.71
CA GLY A 122 7.79 11.11 13.05
C GLY A 122 8.43 11.89 11.89
N THR A 123 8.89 11.15 10.89
CA THR A 123 9.64 11.68 9.74
C THR A 123 8.81 12.52 8.77
N GLY A 124 7.48 12.49 8.88
CA GLY A 124 6.54 13.23 8.02
C GLY A 124 5.92 14.47 8.67
N THR A 125 6.49 14.98 9.76
CA THR A 125 5.90 16.10 10.52
C THR A 125 5.84 17.43 9.76
N SER A 126 6.63 17.60 8.70
CA SER A 126 6.65 18.84 7.90
C SER A 126 5.40 19.08 7.06
N VAL A 127 4.52 18.08 6.90
CA VAL A 127 3.30 18.19 6.08
C VAL A 127 2.02 18.38 6.90
N ASN A 128 2.16 18.62 8.22
CA ASN A 128 1.05 18.80 9.17
C ASN A 128 0.97 20.25 9.65
#